data_AF-A0A3A0E202-F1
#
_entry.id   AF-A0A3A0E202-F1
#
_cell.length_a   1.000
_cell.length_b   1.000
_cell.length_c   1.000
_cell.angle_alpha   90.00
_cell.angle_beta   90.00
_cell.angle_gamma   90.00
#
_symmetry.space_group_name_H-M   'P 1'
#
loop_
_entity.id
_entity.type
_entity.pdbx_description
1 polymer ?
#
loop_
_entity_poly.entity_id
_entity_poly.type
_entity_poly.pdbx_seq_one_letter_code
_entity_poly.pdbx_strand_id
1 'polypeptide(L)' 'MSQMIVAVYQDGAFRPINPGEVDAIEGQRVMLVVQPDDIPEPLRRLTSFFDGLPEEEIAPIEAVMLDRGNWSGDRR' A
#
# COMPACT_ATOMS: atom_id res chain seq x y z
N MET A 1 -18.53 -18.99 16.35
CA MET A 1 -18.69 -17.67 15.71
C MET A 1 -17.43 -17.38 14.91
N SER A 2 -17.51 -16.63 13.81
CA SER A 2 -16.33 -16.23 13.02
C SER A 2 -16.02 -14.77 13.30
N GLN A 3 -14.75 -14.47 13.59
CA GLN A 3 -14.23 -13.12 13.70
C GLN A 3 -13.27 -12.85 12.54
N MET A 4 -13.25 -11.61 12.04
CA MET A 4 -12.26 -11.16 11.09
C MET A 4 -11.23 -10.34 11.86
N ILE A 5 -9.96 -10.72 11.76
CA ILE A 5 -8.85 -10.03 12.43
C ILE A 5 -7.97 -9.44 11.33
N VAL A 6 -7.71 -8.13 11.42
CA VAL A 6 -6.74 -7.48 10.54
C VAL A 6 -5.35 -7.68 11.12
N ALA A 7 -4.42 -8.18 10.30
CA ALA A 7 -3.06 -8.48 10.71
C ALA A 7 -2.07 -8.12 9.62
N VAL A 8 -0.83 -7.83 10.04
CA VAL A 8 0.31 -7.64 9.15
C VAL A 8 1.15 -8.91 9.16
N TYR A 9 1.56 -9.38 7.98
CA TYR A 9 2.55 -10.44 7.87
C TYR A 9 3.96 -9.86 7.99
N GLN A 10 4.66 -10.18 9.08
CA GLN A 10 5.99 -9.67 9.39
C GLN A 10 6.84 -10.75 10.08
N ASP A 11 8.08 -10.92 9.63
CA ASP A 11 9.03 -11.91 10.16
C ASP A 11 8.53 -13.36 10.16
N GLY A 12 7.74 -13.72 9.14
CA GLY A 12 7.18 -15.07 9.03
C GLY A 12 5.92 -15.31 9.88
N ALA A 13 5.42 -14.30 10.60
CA ALA A 13 4.26 -14.41 11.48
C ALA A 13 3.17 -13.39 11.12
N PHE A 14 1.90 -13.77 11.34
CA PHE A 14 0.77 -12.84 11.26
C PHE A 14 0.60 -12.13 12.61
N ARG A 15 0.78 -10.82 12.62
CA ARG A 15 0.69 -9.97 13.81
C ARG A 15 -0.61 -9.14 13.73
N PRO A 16 -1.60 -9.37 14.60
CA PRO A 16 -2.82 -8.57 14.64
C PRO A 16 -2.48 -7.09 14.83
N ILE A 17 -3.20 -6.20 14.13
CA ILE A 17 -3.06 -4.75 14.35
C ILE A 17 -3.58 -4.37 15.74
N ASN A 18 -4.69 -5.01 16.17
CA ASN A 18 -5.28 -4.88 17.50
C ASN A 18 -5.22 -6.22 18.25
N PRO A 19 -4.15 -6.49 19.04
CA PRO A 19 -3.99 -7.79 19.71
C PRO A 19 -5.08 -8.10 20.74
N GLY A 20 -5.68 -7.08 21.36
CA GLY A 20 -6.70 -7.25 22.40
C GLY A 20 -8.09 -7.67 21.88
N GLU A 21 -8.31 -7.67 20.57
CA GLU A 21 -9.59 -8.04 19.95
C GLU A 21 -9.60 -9.49 19.46
N VAL A 22 -8.50 -10.23 19.64
CA VAL A 22 -8.38 -11.62 19.19
C VAL A 22 -9.04 -12.55 20.21
N ASP A 23 -10.27 -12.96 19.94
CA ASP A 23 -10.97 -14.00 20.71
C ASP A 23 -10.53 -15.40 20.26
N ALA A 24 -9.26 -15.74 20.50
CA ALA A 24 -8.69 -17.05 20.20
C ALA A 24 -7.87 -17.58 21.38
N ILE A 25 -8.00 -18.87 21.67
CA ILE A 25 -7.23 -19.54 22.73
C ILE A 25 -5.94 -20.12 22.17
N GLU A 26 -4.91 -20.24 23.02
CA GLU A 26 -3.65 -20.87 22.64
C GLU A 26 -3.88 -22.31 22.12
N GLY A 27 -3.23 -22.67 21.01
CA GLY A 27 -3.39 -23.97 20.35
C GLY A 27 -4.64 -24.11 19.49
N GLN A 28 -5.51 -23.09 19.42
CA GLN A 28 -6.68 -23.12 18.54
C GLN A 28 -6.26 -23.10 17.07
N ARG A 29 -6.77 -24.07 16.30
CA ARG A 29 -6.61 -24.06 14.85
C ARG A 29 -7.45 -22.94 14.24
N VAL A 30 -6.80 -22.10 13.43
CA VAL A 30 -7.46 -21.02 12.68
C VAL A 30 -7.24 -21.18 11.18
N MET A 31 -8.07 -20.53 10.37
CA MET A 31 -7.90 -20.43 8.92
C MET A 31 -7.67 -18.97 8.56
N LEU A 32 -6.65 -18.72 7.74
CA LEU A 32 -6.29 -17.38 7.31
C LEU A 32 -6.83 -17.12 5.91
N VAL A 33 -7.44 -15.95 5.72
CA VAL A 33 -7.83 -15.45 4.41
C VAL A 33 -6.98 -14.21 4.15
N VAL A 34 -6.09 -14.28 3.17
CA VAL A 34 -5.27 -13.12 2.75
C VAL A 34 -6.01 -12.41 1.64
N GLN A 35 -6.44 -11.18 1.91
CA GLN A 35 -6.96 -10.28 0.90
C GLN A 35 -5.82 -9.35 0.50
N PRO A 36 -5.38 -9.34 -0.77
CA PRO A 36 -4.43 -8.34 -1.23
C PRO A 36 -5.08 -6.97 -1.07
N ASP A 37 -4.34 -6.00 -0.54
CA ASP A 37 -4.78 -4.61 -0.57
C ASP A 37 -4.93 -4.21 -2.04
N ASP A 38 -6.13 -3.77 -2.42
CA ASP A 38 -6.29 -3.06 -3.68
C ASP A 38 -5.41 -1.81 -3.59
N ILE A 39 -4.44 -1.69 -4.50
CA ILE A 39 -3.65 -0.47 -4.64
C ILE A 39 -4.67 0.67 -4.76
N PRO A 40 -4.63 1.68 -3.86
CA PRO A 40 -5.57 2.80 -3.92
C PRO A 40 -5.65 3.32 -5.34
N GLU A 41 -6.87 3.47 -5.87
CA GLU A 41 -7.09 3.88 -7.27
C GLU A 41 -6.27 5.12 -7.72
N PRO A 42 -5.97 6.11 -6.85
CA PRO A 42 -5.02 7.18 -7.17
C PRO A 42 -3.59 6.70 -7.48
N LEU A 43 -3.09 5.71 -6.73
CA LEU A 43 -1.76 5.12 -6.95
C LEU A 43 -1.74 4.23 -8.20
N ARG A 44 -2.81 3.47 -8.48
CA ARG A 44 -2.96 2.74 -9.76
C ARG A 44 -2.91 3.68 -10.97
N ARG A 45 -3.59 4.81 -10.88
CA ARG A 45 -3.62 5.81 -11.95
C ARG A 45 -2.27 6.47 -12.19
N LEU A 46 -1.48 6.68 -11.13
CA LEU A 46 -0.10 7.17 -11.27
C LEU A 46 0.78 6.14 -11.98
N THR A 47 0.68 4.85 -11.64
CA THR A 47 1.44 3.80 -12.32
C THR A 47 1.05 3.66 -13.79
N SER A 48 -0.23 3.86 -14.14
CA SER A 48 -0.70 3.79 -15.53
C SER A 48 -0.53 5.08 -16.33
N PHE A 49 -0.14 6.20 -15.70
CA PHE A 49 -0.07 7.50 -16.38
C PHE A 49 0.99 7.51 -17.49
N PHE A 50 2.03 6.71 -17.34
CA PHE A 50 3.12 6.56 -18.31
C PHE A 50 2.94 5.34 -19.22
N ASP A 51 1.89 4.52 -19.02
CA ASP A 51 1.65 3.33 -19.85
C ASP A 51 1.32 3.76 -21.29
N GLY A 52 2.13 3.30 -22.24
CA GLY A 52 1.93 3.55 -23.67
C GLY A 52 2.56 4.84 -24.21
N LEU A 53 3.24 5.63 -23.36
CA LEU A 53 4.06 6.75 -23.81
C LEU A 53 5.48 6.27 -24.15
N PRO A 54 6.07 6.73 -25.25
CA PRO A 54 7.48 6.47 -25.52
C PRO A 54 8.36 7.24 -24.52
N GLU A 55 9.55 6.70 -24.24
CA GLU A 55 10.51 7.28 -23.26
C GLU A 55 10.85 8.75 -23.56
N GLU A 56 10.83 9.11 -24.85
CA GLU A 56 11.04 10.46 -25.38
C GLU A 56 9.99 11.48 -24.88
N GLU A 57 8.76 11.03 -24.66
CA GLU A 57 7.64 11.83 -24.15
C GLU A 57 7.61 11.84 -22.61
N ILE A 58 8.16 10.81 -21.96
CA ILE A 58 8.23 10.67 -20.50
C ILE A 58 9.32 11.58 -19.91
N ALA A 59 10.52 11.57 -20.49
CA ALA A 59 11.69 12.30 -19.99
C ALA A 59 11.46 13.81 -19.67
N PRO A 60 10.79 14.61 -20.52
CA PRO A 60 10.53 16.01 -20.21
C PRO A 60 9.52 16.20 -19.06
N ILE A 61 8.56 15.28 -18.88
CA ILE A 61 7.58 15.31 -17.78
C ILE A 61 8.28 15.01 -16.45
N GLU A 62 9.13 13.98 -16.42
CA GLU A 62 9.93 13.63 -15.24
C GLU A 62 10.89 14.75 -14.84
N ALA A 63 11.51 15.42 -15.82
CA ALA A 63 12.41 16.55 -15.55
C ALA A 63 11.69 17.69 -14.82
N VAL A 64 10.42 17.98 -15.16
CA VAL A 64 9.62 19.01 -14.49
C VAL A 64 9.17 18.56 -13.09
N MET A 65 8.79 17.28 -12.93
CA MET A 65 8.36 16.72 -11.65
C MET A 65 9.50 16.58 -10.62
N LEU A 66 10.70 16.22 -11.09
CA LEU A 66 11.89 16.04 -10.24
C LEU A 66 12.57 17.36 -9.89
N ASP A 67 12.25 18.45 -10.59
CA ASP A 67 12.73 19.78 -10.24
C ASP A 67 12.07 20.26 -8.95
N ARG A 68 12.81 20.11 -7.85
CA ARG A 68 12.41 20.56 -6.51
C ARG A 68 12.22 22.08 -6.40
N GLY A 69 12.70 22.86 -7.38
CA GLY A 69 12.41 24.29 -7.50
C GLY A 69 10.96 24.59 -7.88
N ASN A 70 10.27 23.64 -8.52
CA ASN A 70 8.85 23.75 -8.88
C ASN A 70 7.91 23.37 -7.73
N TRP A 71 8.44 22.80 -6.64
CA TRP A 71 7.65 22.47 -5.46
C TRP A 71 7.50 23.70 -4.57
N SER A 72 6.67 24.66 -4.98
CA SER A 72 6.35 25.87 -4.22
C SER A 72 5.36 25.59 -3.07
N GLY A 73 5.62 24.54 -2.29
CA GLY A 73 5.05 24.40 -0.96
C GLY A 73 5.74 25.42 -0.06
N ASP A 74 5.04 26.51 0.26
CA ASP A 74 5.46 27.52 1.23
C ASP A 74 5.86 26.82 2.53
N ARG A 75 7.18 26.64 2.74
CA ARG A 75 7.72 26.23 4.03
C ARG A 75 7.72 27.46 4.91
N ARG A 76 6.58 27.74 5.53
CA ARG A 76 6.43 28.65 6.67
C ARG A 76 5.84 27.90 7.85
#